data_AF-A0A1M6Y339-F1
#
_entry.id   AF-A0A1M6Y339-F1
#
_cell.length_a   1.000
_cell.length_b   1.000
_cell.length_c   1.000
_cell.angle_alpha   90.00
_cell.angle_beta   90.00
_cell.angle_gamma   90.00
#
_symmetry.space_group_name_H-M   'P 1'
#
loop_
_entity.id
_entity.type
_entity.pdbx_description
1 polymer ?
#
loop_
_entity_poly.entity_id
_entity_poly.type
_entity_poly.pdbx_seq_one_letter_code
_entity_poly.pdbx_strand_id
1 'polypeptide(L)'
;MNTIEMNTVELASFEVNAQGRLISGNKRFCRMFGFAESEVQWHYVTDLYRHVNDWNDFRNAAEGDRFEARIKNRKGRSFDCVIIREVFTNNDGEMCFRNVVLRKGEVASVAPATQSRTLVYLARCSHCGTHVRVSNMGETRLRMLCDGCAASAYPEAYHLKEAAAK
;
A
#
# COMPACT_ATOMS: atom_id res chain seq x y z
N MET A 1 4.11 40.49 20.17
CA MET A 1 3.46 39.17 20.27
C MET A 1 3.81 38.41 19.01
N ASN A 2 4.77 37.49 19.07
CA ASN A 2 5.19 36.69 17.92
C ASN A 2 4.21 35.53 17.74
N THR A 3 3.45 35.56 16.65
CA THR A 3 2.66 34.42 16.18
C THR A 3 3.65 33.35 15.75
N ILE A 4 3.77 32.27 16.52
CA ILE A 4 4.48 31.07 16.09
C ILE A 4 3.63 30.49 14.96
N GLU A 5 4.01 30.76 13.72
CA GLU A 5 3.52 30.04 12.55
C GLU A 5 3.84 28.55 12.79
N MET A 6 2.81 27.78 13.16
CA MET A 6 2.87 26.33 13.15
C MET A 6 3.13 25.91 11.72
N ASN A 7 4.41 25.72 11.39
CA ASN A 7 4.88 25.20 10.13
C ASN A 7 4.36 23.76 10.02
N THR A 8 3.15 23.60 9.49
CA THR A 8 2.59 22.31 9.12
C THR A 8 3.43 21.82 7.95
N VAL A 9 4.53 21.13 8.25
CA VAL A 9 5.43 20.64 7.22
C VAL A 9 4.65 19.59 6.41
N GLU A 10 4.16 19.99 5.25
CA GLU A 10 3.47 19.11 4.32
C GLU A 10 4.36 17.87 4.09
N LEU A 11 3.90 16.67 4.45
CA LEU A 11 4.70 15.46 4.33
C LEU A 11 4.84 15.05 2.88
N ALA A 12 5.93 14.37 2.51
CA ALA A 12 6.04 13.83 1.16
C ALA A 12 5.02 12.70 0.99
N SER A 13 4.12 12.82 0.03
CA SER A 13 3.08 11.83 -0.24
C SER A 13 2.97 11.51 -1.72
N PHE A 14 2.61 10.27 -2.02
CA PHE A 14 2.40 9.80 -3.38
C PHE A 14 1.34 8.71 -3.43
N GLU A 15 0.70 8.57 -4.58
CA GLU A 15 -0.31 7.54 -4.84
C GLU A 15 0.19 6.57 -5.89
N VAL A 16 -0.10 5.28 -5.70
CA VAL A 16 0.19 4.23 -6.68
C VAL A 16 -1.04 3.37 -6.91
N ASN A 17 -1.13 2.77 -8.09
CA ASN A 17 -2.11 1.71 -8.33
C ASN A 17 -1.63 0.36 -7.75
N ALA A 18 -2.48 -0.65 -7.87
CA ALA A 18 -2.17 -2.04 -7.55
C ALA A 18 -0.81 -2.53 -8.08
N GLN A 19 -0.44 -2.17 -9.30
CA GLN A 19 0.78 -2.63 -9.95
C GLN A 19 2.03 -1.83 -9.52
N GLY A 20 1.88 -0.84 -8.64
CA GLY A 20 2.98 0.03 -8.20
C GLY A 20 3.33 1.15 -9.19
N ARG A 21 2.47 1.39 -10.19
CA ARG A 21 2.58 2.56 -11.06
C ARG A 21 2.24 3.80 -10.26
N LEU A 22 3.09 4.83 -10.31
CA LEU A 22 2.79 6.11 -9.68
C LEU A 22 1.61 6.78 -10.41
N ILE A 23 0.65 7.28 -9.65
CA ILE A 23 -0.54 8.02 -10.12
C ILE A 23 -0.34 9.51 -9.87
N SER A 24 0.14 9.86 -8.68
CA SER A 24 0.33 11.24 -8.26
C SER A 24 1.42 11.33 -7.19
N GLY A 25 1.96 12.51 -7.00
CA GLY A 25 2.92 12.82 -5.95
C GLY A 25 2.89 14.30 -5.63
N ASN A 26 2.85 14.66 -4.35
CA ASN A 26 2.79 16.07 -3.97
C ASN A 26 4.11 16.80 -4.26
N LYS A 27 4.12 18.12 -4.10
CA LYS A 27 5.29 18.98 -4.35
C LYS A 27 6.51 18.55 -3.54
N ARG A 28 6.30 18.09 -2.30
CA ARG A 28 7.42 17.63 -1.47
C ARG A 28 7.97 16.29 -1.95
N PHE A 29 7.13 15.34 -2.34
CA PHE A 29 7.55 14.11 -2.99
C PHE A 29 8.37 14.40 -4.25
N CYS A 30 7.84 15.23 -5.16
CA CYS A 30 8.54 15.58 -6.39
C CYS A 30 9.93 16.18 -6.12
N ARG A 31 10.04 17.14 -5.19
CA ARG A 31 11.34 17.70 -4.76
C ARG A 31 12.26 16.68 -4.11
N MET A 32 11.72 15.80 -3.26
CA MET A 32 12.49 14.80 -2.52
C MET A 32 13.11 13.75 -3.44
N PHE A 33 12.36 13.27 -4.43
CA PHE A 33 12.79 12.20 -5.33
C PHE A 33 13.35 12.70 -6.67
N GLY A 34 13.20 13.99 -6.95
CA GLY A 34 13.69 14.63 -8.17
C GLY A 34 12.81 14.38 -9.38
N PHE A 35 11.49 14.35 -9.17
CA PHE A 35 10.50 14.29 -10.24
C PHE A 35 10.00 15.70 -10.61
N ALA A 36 9.68 15.90 -11.88
CA ALA A 36 8.68 16.88 -12.29
C ALA A 36 7.27 16.32 -12.02
N GLU A 37 6.31 17.18 -11.66
CA GLU A 37 4.94 16.73 -11.37
C GLU A 37 4.31 16.01 -12.58
N SER A 38 4.59 16.50 -13.79
CA SER A 38 4.07 15.93 -15.05
C SER A 38 4.68 14.58 -15.43
N GLU A 39 5.82 14.18 -14.83
CA GLU A 39 6.46 12.91 -15.17
C GLU A 39 6.15 11.77 -14.20
N VAL A 40 5.59 12.08 -13.02
CA VAL A 40 5.33 11.08 -11.96
C VAL A 40 4.59 9.86 -12.52
N GLN A 41 3.57 10.08 -13.35
CA GLN A 41 2.74 9.04 -13.93
C GLN A 41 3.48 8.11 -14.91
N TRP A 42 4.71 8.44 -15.32
CA TRP A 42 5.53 7.61 -16.21
C TRP A 42 6.37 6.56 -15.47
N HIS A 43 6.38 6.59 -14.14
CA HIS A 43 7.33 5.85 -13.31
C HIS A 43 6.67 4.80 -12.41
N TYR A 44 7.47 3.80 -12.03
CA TYR A 44 7.08 2.80 -11.04
C TYR A 44 7.75 3.09 -9.71
N VAL A 45 7.02 2.86 -8.61
CA VAL A 45 7.55 3.07 -7.26
C VAL A 45 8.74 2.15 -6.95
N THR A 46 8.83 0.98 -7.62
CA THR A 46 9.97 0.06 -7.56
C THR A 46 11.29 0.75 -7.84
N ASP A 47 11.29 1.76 -8.72
CA ASP A 47 12.49 2.48 -9.14
C ASP A 47 13.10 3.30 -7.98
N LEU A 48 12.31 3.56 -6.94
CA LEU A 48 12.74 4.28 -5.74
C LEU A 48 13.37 3.36 -4.70
N TYR A 49 13.22 2.05 -4.81
CA TYR A 49 13.79 1.11 -3.85
C TYR A 49 15.22 0.74 -4.23
N ARG A 50 16.11 0.73 -3.22
CA ARG A 50 17.50 0.30 -3.42
C ARG A 50 17.63 -1.21 -3.28
N HIS A 51 16.93 -1.78 -2.29
CA HIS A 51 17.00 -3.19 -1.95
C HIS A 51 15.69 -3.88 -2.31
N VAL A 52 15.80 -5.12 -2.82
CA VAL A 52 14.64 -5.94 -3.21
C VAL A 52 13.79 -6.29 -1.99
N ASN A 53 14.40 -6.44 -0.80
CA ASN A 53 13.66 -6.73 0.43
C ASN A 53 12.71 -5.59 0.81
N ASP A 54 13.19 -4.34 0.79
CA ASP A 54 12.34 -3.16 1.05
C ASP A 54 11.17 -3.07 0.05
N TRP A 55 11.41 -3.45 -1.21
CA TRP A 55 10.34 -3.53 -2.22
C TRP A 55 9.33 -4.64 -1.90
N ASN A 56 9.79 -5.80 -1.45
CA ASN A 56 8.90 -6.90 -1.04
C ASN A 56 8.04 -6.48 0.16
N ASP A 57 8.63 -5.78 1.13
CA ASP A 57 7.91 -5.23 2.28
C ASP A 57 6.84 -4.24 1.82
N PHE A 58 7.18 -3.33 0.91
CA PHE A 58 6.20 -2.43 0.30
C PHE A 58 5.09 -3.19 -0.42
N ARG A 59 5.42 -4.23 -1.20
CA ARG A 59 4.42 -4.97 -1.98
C ARG A 59 3.43 -5.72 -1.07
N ASN A 60 3.89 -6.20 0.09
CA ASN A 60 3.12 -7.01 1.00
C ASN A 60 2.43 -6.19 2.12
N ALA A 61 2.78 -4.91 2.27
CA ALA A 61 2.18 -4.04 3.29
C ALA A 61 0.65 -3.92 3.14
N ALA A 62 -0.05 -4.13 4.25
CA ALA A 62 -1.49 -3.95 4.39
C ALA A 62 -1.87 -2.48 4.60
N GLU A 63 -3.17 -2.23 4.74
CA GLU A 63 -3.68 -0.91 5.11
C GLU A 63 -3.28 -0.55 6.54
N GLY A 64 -2.85 0.69 6.76
CA GLY A 64 -2.41 1.16 8.06
C GLY A 64 -1.00 0.70 8.45
N ASP A 65 -0.37 -0.15 7.62
CA ASP A 65 0.98 -0.60 7.87
C ASP A 65 1.96 0.56 7.86
N ARG A 66 2.90 0.44 8.79
CA ARG A 66 4.04 1.33 8.96
C ARG A 66 5.30 0.48 8.86
N PHE A 67 6.07 0.68 7.79
CA PHE A 67 7.26 -0.12 7.53
C PHE A 67 8.47 0.78 7.26
N GLU A 68 9.65 0.29 7.66
CA GLU A 68 10.91 0.95 7.37
C GLU A 68 11.37 0.58 5.96
N ALA A 69 12.02 1.53 5.28
CA ALA A 69 12.60 1.28 3.96
C ALA A 69 13.83 2.15 3.73
N ARG A 70 14.75 1.67 2.90
CA ARG A 70 15.84 2.48 2.36
C ARG A 70 15.58 2.78 0.89
N ILE A 71 15.14 4.00 0.64
CA ILE A 71 14.76 4.46 -0.69
C ILE A 71 15.79 5.44 -1.25
N LYS A 72 15.88 5.49 -2.58
CA LYS A 72 16.76 6.37 -3.34
C LYS A 72 15.95 7.38 -4.16
N ASN A 73 16.50 8.57 -4.33
CA ASN A 73 16.02 9.49 -5.35
C ASN A 73 16.62 9.16 -6.73
N ARG A 74 16.16 9.85 -7.77
CA ARG A 74 16.66 9.65 -9.15
C ARG A 74 18.15 9.97 -9.33
N LYS A 75 18.73 10.77 -8.43
CA LYS A 75 20.19 11.04 -8.38
C LYS A 75 20.97 9.94 -7.65
N GLY A 76 20.32 8.86 -7.21
CA GLY A 76 20.93 7.72 -6.53
C GLY A 76 21.20 7.93 -5.04
N ARG A 77 20.90 9.11 -4.47
CA ARG A 77 21.08 9.37 -3.04
C ARG A 77 20.02 8.61 -2.25
N SER A 78 20.47 7.77 -1.33
CA SER A 78 19.60 6.95 -0.49
C SER A 78 19.40 7.57 0.88
N PHE A 79 18.27 7.28 1.50
CA PHE A 79 17.96 7.68 2.88
C PHE A 79 17.00 6.67 3.51
N ASP A 80 17.08 6.54 4.83
CA ASP A 80 16.18 5.69 5.59
C ASP A 80 14.91 6.46 5.93
N CYS A 81 13.77 5.80 5.76
CA CYS A 81 12.47 6.37 6.03
C CYS A 81 11.52 5.34 6.64
N VAL A 82 10.41 5.86 7.13
CA VAL A 82 9.22 5.09 7.46
C VAL A 82 8.13 5.47 6.48
N ILE A 83 7.47 4.47 5.90
CA ILE A 83 6.35 4.66 4.99
C ILE A 83 5.07 4.26 5.72
N ILE A 84 4.06 5.13 5.63
CA ILE A 84 2.70 4.85 6.13
C ILE A 84 1.80 4.71 4.91
N ARG A 85 1.01 3.63 4.87
CA ARG A 85 0.11 3.32 3.76
C ARG A 85 -1.34 3.46 4.15
N GLU A 86 -2.09 4.17 3.32
CA GLU A 86 -3.53 4.19 3.28
C GLU A 86 -3.98 3.57 1.95
N VAL A 87 -5.03 2.76 1.99
CA VAL A 87 -5.59 2.12 0.81
C VAL A 87 -6.92 2.80 0.50
N PHE A 88 -7.22 3.06 -0.78
CA PHE A 88 -8.48 3.67 -1.20
C PHE A 88 -8.90 3.16 -2.57
N THR A 89 -10.18 3.33 -2.90
CA THR A 89 -10.71 3.03 -4.23
C THR A 89 -10.87 4.33 -5.02
N ASN A 90 -10.38 4.38 -6.26
CA ASN A 90 -10.58 5.54 -7.13
C ASN A 90 -12.01 5.57 -7.71
N ASN A 91 -12.32 6.59 -8.50
CA ASN A 91 -13.64 6.75 -9.11
C ASN A 91 -14.00 5.63 -10.10
N ASP A 92 -13.00 4.92 -10.62
CA ASP A 92 -13.15 3.81 -11.56
C ASP A 92 -13.34 2.45 -10.84
N GLY A 93 -13.39 2.45 -9.51
CA GLY A 93 -13.52 1.22 -8.71
C GLY A 93 -12.20 0.46 -8.54
N GLU A 94 -11.07 1.03 -8.95
CA GLU A 94 -9.75 0.41 -8.83
C GLU A 94 -9.10 0.71 -7.47
N MET A 95 -8.35 -0.27 -6.97
CA MET A 95 -7.62 -0.12 -5.71
C MET A 95 -6.30 0.64 -5.90
N CYS A 96 -6.13 1.68 -5.09
CA CYS A 96 -5.00 2.57 -5.04
C CYS A 96 -4.42 2.68 -3.63
N PHE A 97 -3.18 3.13 -3.54
CA PHE A 97 -2.44 3.24 -2.29
C PHE A 97 -1.88 4.64 -2.17
N ARG A 98 -2.28 5.37 -1.13
CA ARG A 98 -1.64 6.62 -0.73
C ARG A 98 -0.56 6.30 0.28
N ASN A 99 0.65 6.76 0.01
CA ASN A 99 1.82 6.49 0.83
C ASN A 99 2.41 7.82 1.31
N VAL A 100 2.74 7.89 2.59
CA VAL A 100 3.42 9.04 3.20
C VAL A 100 4.83 8.62 3.58
N VAL A 101 5.82 9.41 3.16
CA VAL A 101 7.24 9.17 3.41
C VAL A 101 7.72 10.05 4.56
N LEU A 102 8.14 9.43 5.65
CA LEU A 102 8.72 10.06 6.82
C LEU A 102 10.21 9.75 6.86
N ARG A 103 11.08 10.71 6.55
CA ARG A 103 12.52 10.48 6.70
C ARG A 103 12.85 10.21 8.17
N LYS A 104 13.72 9.23 8.46
CA LYS A 104 14.15 8.99 9.85
C LYS A 104 14.74 10.27 10.44
N GLY A 105 14.22 10.68 11.61
CA GLY A 105 14.56 11.94 12.27
C GLY A 105 13.62 13.11 11.98
N GLU A 106 12.69 12.99 11.02
CA GLU A 106 11.59 13.95 10.86
C GLU A 106 10.45 13.59 11.82
N VAL A 107 10.09 14.53 12.69
CA VAL A 107 8.89 14.41 13.54
C VAL A 107 7.72 14.94 12.73
N ALA A 108 6.78 14.07 12.41
CA ALA A 108 5.54 14.46 11.76
C ALA A 108 4.43 14.63 12.81
N SER A 109 3.77 15.78 12.84
CA SER A 109 2.39 15.85 13.35
C SER A 109 1.50 15.19 12.30
N VAL A 110 1.51 13.86 12.25
CA VAL A 110 0.58 13.12 11.40
C VAL A 110 -0.79 13.33 12.03
N ALA A 111 -1.58 14.28 11.50
CA ALA A 111 -3.01 14.26 11.77
C ALA A 111 -3.50 12.88 11.31
N PRO A 112 -4.08 12.05 12.18
CA PRO A 112 -4.58 10.76 11.75
C PRO A 112 -5.60 11.04 10.64
N ALA A 113 -5.43 10.39 9.49
CA ALA A 113 -6.41 10.46 8.43
C ALA A 113 -7.71 9.87 9.00
N THR A 114 -8.62 10.74 9.42
CA THR A 114 -9.96 10.37 9.89
C THR A 114 -10.80 10.00 8.68
N GLN A 115 -10.66 8.77 8.24
CA GLN A 115 -11.72 7.99 7.63
C GLN A 115 -11.30 6.53 7.68
N SER A 116 -11.65 5.88 8.78
CA SER A 116 -11.61 4.42 8.91
C SER A 116 -12.61 3.83 7.92
N ARG A 117 -12.20 3.69 6.66
CA ARG A 117 -12.95 2.98 5.63
C ARG A 117 -12.49 1.54 5.69
N THR A 118 -13.35 0.68 6.22
CA THR A 118 -13.06 -0.76 6.30
C THR A 118 -12.92 -1.32 4.88
N LEU A 119 -11.70 -1.64 4.47
CA LEU A 119 -11.47 -2.26 3.18
C LEU A 119 -11.72 -3.76 3.21
N VAL A 120 -12.28 -4.25 2.10
CA VAL A 120 -12.62 -5.65 1.89
C VAL A 120 -11.90 -6.10 0.63
N TYR A 121 -10.90 -6.97 0.78
CA TYR A 121 -10.21 -7.57 -0.36
C TYR A 121 -11.04 -8.75 -0.88
N LEU A 122 -11.32 -8.80 -2.18
CA LEU A 122 -12.12 -9.84 -2.82
C LEU A 122 -11.34 -10.51 -3.96
N ALA A 123 -11.27 -11.84 -3.95
CA ALA A 123 -10.70 -12.66 -5.02
C ALA A 123 -11.83 -13.34 -5.83
N ARG A 124 -11.69 -13.47 -7.16
CA ARG A 124 -12.70 -14.11 -8.02
C ARG A 124 -12.35 -15.57 -8.30
N CYS A 125 -13.08 -16.48 -7.66
CA CYS A 125 -13.07 -17.94 -7.85
C CYS A 125 -13.33 -18.25 -9.32
N SER A 126 -12.41 -18.95 -9.99
CA SER A 126 -12.47 -19.03 -11.46
C SER A 126 -13.14 -20.30 -12.00
N HIS A 127 -13.44 -21.30 -11.15
CA HIS A 127 -14.26 -22.45 -11.54
C HIS A 127 -15.76 -22.14 -11.45
N CYS A 128 -16.21 -21.46 -10.39
CA CYS A 128 -17.63 -21.09 -10.23
C CYS A 128 -17.94 -19.59 -10.37
N GLY A 129 -16.92 -18.73 -10.45
CA GLY A 129 -17.09 -17.28 -10.64
C GLY A 129 -17.27 -16.47 -9.36
N THR A 130 -17.42 -17.10 -8.19
CA THR A 130 -17.75 -16.44 -6.90
C THR A 130 -16.64 -15.51 -6.38
N HIS A 131 -17.01 -14.39 -5.76
CA HIS A 131 -16.05 -13.52 -5.07
C HIS A 131 -15.90 -13.93 -3.60
N VAL A 132 -14.67 -14.11 -3.14
CA VAL A 132 -14.35 -14.57 -1.78
C VAL A 132 -13.50 -13.53 -1.07
N ARG A 133 -13.82 -13.25 0.21
CA ARG A 133 -13.06 -12.28 1.00
C ARG A 133 -11.68 -12.85 1.28
N VAL A 134 -10.66 -12.02 1.20
CA VAL A 134 -9.27 -12.40 1.45
C VAL A 134 -8.62 -11.42 2.41
N SER A 135 -7.54 -11.82 3.06
CA SER A 135 -6.98 -11.08 4.20
C SER A 135 -6.18 -9.87 3.76
N ASN A 136 -5.64 -9.91 2.54
CA ASN A 136 -4.81 -8.85 1.98
C ASN A 136 -4.97 -8.79 0.46
N MET A 137 -4.41 -7.73 -0.14
CA MET A 137 -4.46 -7.54 -1.58
C MET A 137 -3.69 -8.60 -2.36
N GLY A 138 -2.59 -9.15 -1.82
CA GLY A 138 -1.79 -10.18 -2.50
C GLY A 138 -2.63 -11.39 -2.90
N GLU A 139 -3.57 -11.79 -2.04
CA GLU A 139 -4.49 -12.91 -2.24
C GLU A 139 -5.54 -12.69 -3.33
N THR A 140 -5.83 -11.43 -3.69
CA THR A 140 -6.78 -11.12 -4.79
C THR A 140 -6.25 -11.50 -6.17
N ARG A 141 -4.93 -11.73 -6.30
CA ARG A 141 -4.26 -12.09 -7.55
C ARG A 141 -4.13 -13.59 -7.79
N LEU A 142 -4.39 -14.43 -6.78
CA LEU A 142 -4.39 -15.89 -6.90
C LEU A 142 -5.74 -16.36 -7.47
N ARG A 143 -5.73 -17.15 -8.55
CA ARG A 143 -6.90 -17.73 -9.24
C ARG A 143 -6.54 -19.18 -9.60
N MET A 144 -7.37 -20.21 -9.52
CA MET A 144 -8.81 -20.43 -9.67
C MET A 144 -9.27 -21.41 -8.57
N LEU A 145 -10.48 -21.25 -8.02
CA LEU A 145 -10.86 -22.00 -6.81
C LEU A 145 -12.17 -22.79 -7.07
N CYS A 146 -12.41 -23.91 -6.38
CA CYS A 146 -13.58 -24.80 -6.44
C CYS A 146 -13.62 -25.61 -5.11
N ASP A 147 -14.73 -26.30 -4.79
CA ASP A 147 -15.16 -27.08 -3.58
C ASP A 147 -14.69 -26.62 -2.19
N GLY A 148 -13.41 -26.32 -2.10
CA GLY A 148 -12.79 -25.53 -1.06
C GLY A 148 -12.54 -24.07 -1.41
N CYS A 149 -12.97 -23.52 -2.58
CA CYS A 149 -12.86 -22.07 -2.86
C CYS A 149 -13.31 -21.14 -1.77
N ALA A 150 -13.98 -21.76 -0.84
CA ALA A 150 -15.34 -22.22 -0.64
C ALA A 150 -15.34 -22.82 0.77
N ALA A 151 -14.24 -23.38 1.24
CA ALA A 151 -14.09 -23.56 2.66
C ALA A 151 -13.83 -22.27 3.49
N SER A 152 -13.65 -21.03 3.01
CA SER A 152 -13.41 -20.39 1.71
C SER A 152 -12.52 -19.22 2.02
N ALA A 153 -11.33 -19.16 1.44
CA ALA A 153 -10.34 -18.17 1.81
C ALA A 153 -9.89 -18.20 3.30
N TYR A 154 -10.38 -19.15 4.11
CA TYR A 154 -10.29 -19.06 5.56
C TYR A 154 -10.18 -20.41 6.29
N PRO A 155 -8.95 -20.85 6.59
CA PRO A 155 -8.62 -22.02 7.40
C PRO A 155 -8.79 -21.70 8.89
N GLU A 156 -9.95 -21.86 9.51
CA GLU A 156 -10.40 -23.14 10.06
C GLU A 156 -10.94 -24.12 9.01
N ALA A 157 -11.37 -23.55 7.87
CA ALA A 157 -11.85 -24.07 6.57
C ALA A 157 -12.08 -25.55 6.42
N TYR A 158 -11.07 -26.37 6.71
CA TYR A 158 -11.09 -27.74 6.25
C TYR A 158 -10.90 -28.78 7.36
N HIS A 159 -10.39 -28.42 8.54
CA HIS A 159 -9.86 -29.39 9.52
C HIS A 159 -10.82 -29.86 10.64
N LEU A 160 -12.00 -29.27 10.85
CA LEU A 160 -13.01 -29.83 11.79
C LEU A 160 -13.80 -31.02 11.21
N LYS A 161 -13.92 -31.11 9.87
CA LYS A 161 -14.74 -32.14 9.22
C LYS A 161 -14.14 -33.55 9.25
N GLU A 162 -12.83 -33.68 9.47
CA GLU A 162 -12.17 -34.98 9.64
C GLU A 162 -12.15 -35.47 11.11
N ALA A 163 -12.35 -34.60 12.10
CA ALA A 163 -12.23 -34.94 13.53
C ALA A 163 -13.54 -35.37 14.22
N ALA A 164 -14.72 -34.97 13.72
CA ALA A 164 -16.04 -35.34 14.27
C ALA A 164 -16.74 -36.48 13.50
N ALA A 165 -16.12 -36.99 12.44
CA ALA A 165 -16.60 -38.13 11.65
C ALA A 165 -16.03 -39.48 12.15
N LYS A 166 -15.67 -39.55 13.45
CA LYS A 166 -15.28 -40.76 14.18
C LYS A 166 -16.32 -41.07 15.24
#